data_AF-J9F8W2-F1
#
_entry.id   AF-J9F8W2-F1
#
_cell.length_a   1.000
_cell.length_b   1.000
_cell.length_c   1.000
_cell.angle_alpha   90.00
_cell.angle_beta   90.00
_cell.angle_gamma   90.00
#
_symmetry.space_group_name_H-M   'P 1'
#
loop_
_entity.id
_entity.type
_entity.pdbx_description
1 polymer ?
#
loop_
_entity_poly.entity_id
_entity_poly.type
_entity_poly.pdbx_seq_one_letter_code
_entity_poly.pdbx_strand_id
1 'polypeptide(L)' 'MCAIMSEEKKGELDRVTIKNDVLRKYFPKSYTPKQMEEKIIQLLEQWQKKREKSMER' A
#
# COMPACT_ATOMS: atom_id res chain seq x y z
N MET A 1 -14.49 -6.78 -34.64
CA MET A 1 -13.66 -6.20 -33.57
C MET A 1 -14.39 -6.38 -32.24
N CYS A 2 -13.91 -7.24 -31.34
CA CYS A 2 -14.37 -7.31 -29.95
C CYS A 2 -13.14 -7.18 -29.06
N ALA A 3 -12.75 -5.93 -28.79
CA ALA A 3 -11.66 -5.64 -27.85
C ALA A 3 -12.27 -5.53 -26.45
N ILE A 4 -12.33 -6.69 -25.80
CA ILE A 4 -12.13 -6.95 -24.38
C ILE A 4 -12.45 -5.78 -23.44
N MET A 5 -13.54 -5.97 -22.69
CA MET A 5 -13.84 -5.29 -21.45
C MET A 5 -12.67 -5.43 -20.45
N SER A 6 -11.72 -4.50 -20.48
CA SER A 6 -10.87 -4.22 -19.32
C SER A 6 -11.69 -3.40 -18.33
N GLU A 7 -12.77 -4.00 -17.83
CA GLU A 7 -13.35 -3.57 -16.57
C GLU A 7 -12.35 -4.04 -15.51
N GLU A 8 -11.32 -3.21 -15.29
CA GLU A 8 -10.49 -3.26 -14.11
C GLU A 8 -11.44 -3.03 -12.94
N LYS A 9 -12.11 -4.09 -12.50
CA LYS A 9 -12.72 -4.15 -11.18
C LYS A 9 -11.58 -3.76 -10.25
N LYS A 10 -11.58 -2.49 -9.82
CA LYS A 10 -10.86 -2.01 -8.67
C LYS A 10 -11.35 -2.89 -7.54
N GLY A 11 -10.64 -4.02 -7.39
CA GLY A 11 -11.01 -5.13 -6.53
C GLY A 11 -11.35 -4.54 -5.18
N GLU A 12 -12.40 -5.10 -4.59
CA GLU A 12 -12.82 -4.92 -3.20
C GLU A 12 -11.74 -4.20 -2.40
N LEU A 13 -12.02 -2.98 -1.93
CA LEU A 13 -11.11 -2.20 -1.08
C LEU A 13 -10.54 -3.15 -0.01
N ASP A 14 -9.37 -3.73 -0.29
CA ASP A 14 -8.82 -4.83 0.47
C ASP A 14 -8.36 -4.19 1.77
N ARG A 15 -9.24 -4.26 2.77
CA ARG A 15 -9.02 -3.65 4.07
C ARG A 15 -7.96 -4.49 4.78
N VAL A 16 -6.71 -4.21 4.48
CA VAL A 16 -5.57 -4.80 5.17
C VAL A 16 -5.57 -4.28 6.61
N THR A 17 -6.09 -5.10 7.53
CA THR A 17 -6.15 -4.77 8.95
C THR A 17 -4.84 -5.19 9.62
N ILE A 18 -3.95 -4.23 9.83
CA ILE A 18 -2.65 -4.46 10.46
C ILE A 18 -2.77 -4.27 11.97
N LYS A 19 -2.34 -5.26 12.74
CA LYS A 19 -2.31 -5.16 14.21
C LYS A 19 -1.22 -4.15 14.63
N ASN A 20 -1.60 -3.20 15.49
CA ASN A 20 -0.70 -2.21 16.08
C ASN A 20 0.51 -2.85 16.77
N ASP A 21 0.36 -4.04 17.37
CA ASP A 21 1.46 -4.76 18.01
C ASP A 21 2.61 -5.09 17.04
N VAL A 22 2.29 -5.40 15.79
CA VAL A 22 3.28 -5.73 14.75
C VAL A 22 3.98 -4.47 14.30
N LEU A 23 3.24 -3.37 14.10
CA LEU A 23 3.79 -2.06 13.76
C LEU A 23 4.76 -1.58 14.83
N ARG A 24 4.40 -1.68 16.12
CA ARG A 24 5.24 -1.29 17.25
C ARG A 24 6.60 -2.00 17.33
N LYS A 25 6.80 -3.14 16.64
CA LYS A 25 8.11 -3.81 16.55
C LYS A 25 9.04 -3.14 15.55
N TYR A 26 8.48 -2.51 14.51
CA TYR A 26 9.23 -1.81 13.46
C TYR A 26 9.29 -0.29 13.71
N PHE A 27 8.39 0.23 14.54
CA PHE A 27 8.30 1.65 14.86
C PHE A 27 8.85 1.95 16.27
N PRO A 28 9.56 3.07 16.46
CA PRO A 28 9.97 3.53 17.79
C PRO A 28 8.76 3.74 18.70
N LYS A 29 8.89 3.49 20.02
CA LYS A 29 7.81 3.69 21.00
C LYS A 29 7.28 5.14 21.06
N SER A 30 8.04 6.11 20.56
CA SER A 30 7.64 7.52 20.48
C SER A 30 6.77 7.86 19.26
N TYR A 31 6.53 6.92 18.35
CA TYR A 31 5.68 7.19 17.18
C TYR A 31 4.20 7.21 17.56
N THR A 32 3.53 8.29 17.17
CA THR A 32 2.08 8.37 17.27
C THR A 32 1.42 7.53 16.17
N PRO A 33 0.17 7.06 16.36
CA PRO A 33 -0.55 6.32 15.33
C PRO A 33 -0.60 7.04 13.98
N LYS A 34 -0.73 8.38 13.99
CA LYS A 34 -0.72 9.20 12.77
C LYS A 34 0.63 9.17 12.04
N GLN A 35 1.75 9.20 12.78
CA GLN A 35 3.09 9.10 12.20
C GLN A 35 3.36 7.69 11.66
N MET A 36 2.80 6.66 12.29
CA MET A 36 2.86 5.29 11.76
C MET A 36 2.09 5.19 10.44
N GLU A 37 0.85 5.71 10.38
CA GLU A 37 0.09 5.76 9.13
C GLU A 37 0.85 6.48 8.01
N GLU A 38 1.35 7.70 8.25
CA GLU A 38 2.12 8.42 7.24
C GLU A 38 3.33 7.64 6.75
N LYS A 39 4.06 6.98 7.66
CA LYS A 39 5.24 6.20 7.29
C LYS A 39 4.89 4.96 6.47
N ILE A 40 3.79 4.30 6.80
CA ILE A 40 3.26 3.15 6.04
C ILE A 40 2.87 3.62 4.63
N ILE A 41 2.16 4.75 4.51
CA ILE A 41 1.77 5.33 3.22
C ILE A 41 3.01 5.67 2.39
N GLN A 42 4.01 6.35 2.96
CA GLN A 42 5.25 6.67 2.24
C GLN A 42 5.97 5.42 1.71
N LEU A 43 6.06 4.36 2.51
CA LEU A 43 6.68 3.10 2.09
C LEU A 43 5.91 2.43 0.96
N LEU A 44 4.58 2.43 1.03
CA LEU A 44 3.69 1.90 -0.01
C LEU A 44 3.79 2.70 -1.30
N GLU A 45 3.81 4.03 -1.24
CA GLU A 45 4.01 4.89 -2.41
C GLU A 45 5.35 4.62 -3.10
N GLN A 46 6.44 4.52 -2.33
CA GLN A 46 7.75 4.19 -2.89
C GLN A 46 7.77 2.80 -3.55
N TRP A 47 7.09 1.82 -2.95
CA TRP A 47 6.96 0.48 -3.51
C TRP A 47 6.12 0.49 -4.79
N GLN A 48 4.97 1.17 -4.79
CA GLN A 48 4.07 1.28 -5.94
C GLN A 48 4.78 1.97 -7.11
N LYS A 49 5.49 3.06 -6.85
CA LYS A 49 6.27 3.79 -7.87
C LYS A 49 7.39 2.94 -8.47
N LYS A 50 8.04 2.08 -7.68
CA LYS A 50 9.01 1.10 -8.20
C LYS A 50 8.35 0.02 -9.04
N ARG A 51 7.14 -0.42 -8.66
CA ARG A 51 6.39 -1.47 -9.36
C ARG A 51 5.92 -1.01 -10.74
N GLU A 52 5.36 0.19 -10.85
CA GLU A 52 4.95 0.77 -12.15
C GLU A 52 6.13 0.85 -13.11
N LYS A 53 7.27 1.37 -12.64
CA LYS A 53 8.49 1.50 -13.44
C LYS A 53 9.05 0.17 -13.96
N SER A 54 8.65 -0.96 -13.36
CA SER A 54 9.06 -2.30 -13.76
C SER A 54 8.03 -3.01 -14.65
N MET A 55 6.77 -2.58 -14.67
CA MET A 55 5.73 -3.14 -15.56
C MET A 55 5.75 -2.50 -16.95
N GLU A 56 6.38 -1.34 -17.12
CA GLU A 56 6.49 -0.63 -18.41
C GLU A 56 7.69 -1.08 -19.29
N ARG A 57 8.40 -2.17 -18.94
CA ARG A 57 9.55 -2.69 -19.71
C ARG A 57 9.31 -4.08 -20.29
#